data_AF-A0AAE0YLS7-F1
#
_entry.id   AF-A0AAE0YLS7-F1
#
_cell.length_a   1.000
_cell.length_b   1.000
_cell.length_c   1.000
_cell.angle_alpha   90.00
_cell.angle_beta   90.00
_cell.angle_gamma   90.00
#
_symmetry.space_group_name_H-M   'P 1'
#
loop_
_entity.id
_entity.type
_entity.pdbx_description
1 polymer ?
#
loop_
_entity_poly.entity_id
_entity_poly.type
_entity_poly.pdbx_seq_one_letter_code
_entity_poly.pdbx_strand_id
1 'polypeptide(L)'
;QRKFDLGLIQISLHRQSKFDLGLNKDPSGLSASAGLSHTTSNGHKFGGSVSHSLNGITSGSLGYSKSFDNGNGKIGAQVSRDFHTGDTFVGAGLSWRFRRGLRA
;
A
#
# COMPACT_ATOMS: atom_id res chain seq x y z
N GLN A 1 -32.97 -7.29 39.33
CA GLN A 1 -33.00 -6.79 37.95
C GLN A 1 -31.63 -6.98 37.32
N ARG A 2 -31.52 -7.73 36.22
CA ARG A 2 -30.25 -7.97 35.51
C ARG A 2 -29.97 -6.78 34.60
N LYS A 3 -28.95 -5.98 34.91
CA LYS A 3 -28.42 -4.97 34.00
C LYS A 3 -27.72 -5.68 32.85
N PHE A 4 -28.19 -5.46 31.63
CA PHE A 4 -27.46 -5.80 30.42
C PHE A 4 -26.67 -4.55 30.02
N ASP A 5 -25.38 -4.51 30.36
CA ASP A 5 -24.46 -3.56 29.76
C ASP A 5 -24.08 -4.11 28.38
N LEU A 6 -24.74 -3.60 27.35
CA LEU A 6 -24.30 -3.76 25.96
C LEU A 6 -23.08 -2.87 25.76
N GLY A 7 -21.91 -3.39 26.18
CA GLY A 7 -20.63 -2.84 25.77
C GLY A 7 -20.61 -2.79 24.25
N LEU A 8 -20.54 -1.58 23.70
CA LEU A 8 -20.39 -1.34 22.26
C LEU A 8 -19.05 -1.93 21.84
N ILE A 9 -19.05 -3.19 21.38
CA ILE A 9 -17.89 -3.78 20.72
C ILE A 9 -17.81 -3.11 19.35
N GLN A 10 -17.01 -2.05 19.26
CA GLN A 10 -16.63 -1.47 17.98
C GLN A 10 -15.71 -2.47 17.27
N ILE A 11 -16.31 -3.39 16.51
CA ILE A 11 -15.59 -4.26 15.59
C ILE A 11 -15.13 -3.38 14.42
N SER A 12 -13.95 -2.76 14.54
CA SER A 12 -13.27 -2.16 13.39
C SER A 12 -12.89 -3.29 12.43
N LEU A 13 -13.78 -3.56 11.46
CA LEU A 13 -13.49 -4.38 10.30
C LEU A 13 -12.31 -3.74 9.55
N HIS A 14 -11.10 -4.25 9.80
CA HIS A 14 -9.95 -3.94 8.96
C HIS A 14 -10.28 -4.45 7.55
N ARG A 15 -10.61 -3.53 6.63
CA ARG A 15 -10.83 -3.89 5.23
C ARG A 15 -9.54 -4.49 4.68
N GLN A 16 -9.59 -5.81 4.43
CA GLN A 16 -8.47 -6.55 3.88
C GLN A 16 -8.18 -6.13 2.45
N SER A 17 -9.19 -5.73 1.67
CA SER A 17 -9.01 -5.25 0.30
C SER A 17 -9.49 -3.81 0.15
N LYS A 18 -8.79 -3.05 -0.69
CA LYS A 18 -9.19 -1.69 -1.10
C LYS A 18 -9.02 -1.55 -2.60
N PHE A 19 -10.00 -0.93 -3.23
CA PHE A 19 -9.94 -0.47 -4.61
C PHE A 19 -10.07 1.04 -4.61
N ASP A 20 -9.19 1.71 -5.34
CA ASP A 20 -9.14 3.16 -5.45
C ASP A 20 -9.17 3.57 -6.93
N LEU A 21 -10.03 4.53 -7.24
CA LEU A 21 -10.06 5.23 -8.52
C LEU A 21 -9.82 6.71 -8.26
N GLY A 22 -8.97 7.31 -9.08
CA GLY A 22 -8.63 8.72 -9.02
C GLY A 22 -8.65 9.35 -10.39
N LEU A 23 -9.17 10.56 -10.46
CA LEU A 23 -9.02 11.46 -11.59
C LEU A 23 -8.44 12.76 -11.04
N ASN A 24 -7.36 13.22 -11.65
CA ASN A 24 -6.72 14.47 -11.26
C ASN A 24 -6.56 15.36 -12.49
N LYS A 25 -6.92 16.64 -12.35
CA LYS A 25 -6.77 17.65 -13.38
C LYS A 25 -5.84 18.72 -12.84
N ASP A 26 -4.73 18.94 -13.53
CA ASP A 26 -3.78 20.00 -13.24
C ASP A 26 -3.55 20.86 -14.51
N PRO A 27 -2.84 22.00 -14.42
CA PRO A 27 -2.57 22.83 -15.59
C PRO A 27 -1.81 22.11 -16.71
N SER A 28 -1.11 21.03 -16.39
CA SER A 28 -0.35 20.22 -17.35
C SER A 28 -1.18 19.12 -18.03
N GLY A 29 -2.40 18.82 -17.57
CA GLY A 29 -3.30 17.87 -18.22
C GLY A 29 -4.28 17.15 -17.28
N LEU A 30 -4.94 16.12 -17.81
CA LEU A 30 -5.74 15.19 -17.02
C LEU A 30 -4.95 13.91 -16.79
N SER A 31 -5.05 13.34 -15.60
CA SER A 31 -4.56 12.02 -15.27
C SER A 31 -5.64 11.18 -14.58
N ALA A 32 -5.60 9.87 -14.84
CA ALA A 32 -6.44 8.88 -14.23
C ALA A 32 -5.56 7.82 -13.56
N SER A 33 -5.97 7.35 -12.39
CA SER A 33 -5.29 6.27 -11.68
C SER A 33 -6.28 5.24 -11.17
N ALA A 34 -5.93 3.97 -11.28
CA ALA A 34 -6.66 2.86 -10.68
C ALA A 34 -5.69 2.03 -9.83
N GLY A 35 -6.12 1.64 -8.63
CA GLY A 35 -5.29 0.90 -7.69
C GLY A 35 -6.08 -0.15 -6.92
N LEU A 36 -5.39 -1.25 -6.62
CA LEU A 36 -5.90 -2.32 -5.77
C LEU A 36 -4.86 -2.59 -4.68
N SER A 37 -5.31 -2.86 -3.47
CA SER A 37 -4.45 -3.38 -2.40
C SER A 37 -5.18 -4.45 -1.61
N HIS A 38 -4.43 -5.43 -1.13
CA HIS A 38 -4.93 -6.52 -0.31
C HIS A 38 -3.96 -6.81 0.84
N THR A 39 -4.46 -6.92 2.06
CA THR A 39 -3.72 -7.35 3.25
C THR A 39 -4.32 -8.66 3.76
N THR A 40 -3.54 -9.73 3.70
CA THR A 40 -3.93 -11.03 4.26
C THR A 40 -4.04 -10.95 5.79
N SER A 41 -4.73 -11.90 6.41
CA SER A 41 -4.79 -12.06 7.87
C SER A 41 -3.41 -12.18 8.52
N ASN A 42 -2.44 -12.78 7.82
CA ASN A 42 -1.06 -12.96 8.29
C ASN A 42 -0.16 -11.74 8.02
N GLY A 43 -0.73 -10.58 7.69
CA GLY A 43 -0.02 -9.30 7.56
C GLY A 43 0.76 -9.11 6.26
N HIS A 44 0.63 -10.02 5.28
CA HIS A 44 1.16 -9.82 3.93
C HIS A 44 0.33 -8.77 3.19
N LYS A 45 1.00 -7.76 2.62
CA LYS A 45 0.39 -6.68 1.85
C LYS A 45 0.77 -6.81 0.39
N PHE A 46 -0.23 -6.87 -0.47
CA PHE A 46 -0.11 -6.83 -1.92
C PHE A 46 -0.77 -5.55 -2.40
N GLY A 47 -0.27 -4.95 -3.46
CA GLY A 47 -0.98 -3.87 -4.11
C GLY A 47 -0.36 -3.52 -5.43
N GLY A 48 -1.17 -2.93 -6.29
CA GLY A 48 -0.71 -2.43 -7.57
C GLY A 48 -1.57 -1.27 -8.00
N SER A 49 -1.01 -0.46 -8.88
CA SER A 49 -1.69 0.68 -9.46
C SER A 49 -1.25 0.88 -10.89
N VAL A 50 -2.13 1.49 -11.67
CA VAL A 50 -1.82 2.05 -12.99
C VAL A 50 -2.25 3.50 -12.99
N SER A 51 -1.41 4.35 -13.55
CA SER A 51 -1.68 5.76 -13.78
C SER A 51 -1.48 6.07 -15.25
N HIS A 52 -2.37 6.86 -15.82
CA HIS A 52 -2.31 7.34 -17.20
C HIS A 52 -2.52 8.84 -17.22
N SER A 53 -1.70 9.58 -17.96
CA SER A 53 -1.91 10.99 -18.26
C SER A 53 -2.24 11.19 -19.73
N LEU A 54 -3.07 12.19 -20.04
CA LEU A 54 -3.41 12.58 -21.43
C LEU A 54 -2.17 12.97 -22.25
N ASN A 55 -1.06 13.31 -21.59
CA ASN A 55 0.21 13.61 -22.25
C ASN A 55 0.95 12.33 -22.69
N GLY A 56 0.30 11.17 -22.63
CA GLY A 56 0.79 9.89 -23.13
C GLY A 56 1.63 9.09 -22.14
N ILE A 57 1.81 9.56 -20.90
CA ILE A 57 2.60 8.85 -19.90
C ILE A 57 1.68 7.86 -19.19
N THR A 58 1.98 6.58 -19.35
CA THR A 58 1.29 5.50 -18.62
C THR A 58 2.30 4.76 -17.79
N SER A 59 2.08 4.64 -16.49
CA SER A 59 2.95 3.88 -15.60
C SER A 59 2.14 2.93 -14.73
N GLY A 60 2.75 1.81 -14.38
CA GLY A 60 2.16 0.81 -13.50
C GLY A 60 3.13 0.39 -12.41
N SER A 61 2.61 0.00 -11.27
CA SER A 61 3.39 -0.60 -10.19
C SER A 61 2.66 -1.79 -9.59
N LEU A 62 3.42 -2.80 -9.15
CA LEU A 62 2.95 -3.94 -8.38
C LEU A 62 3.95 -4.17 -7.26
N GLY A 63 3.46 -4.37 -6.04
CA GLY A 63 4.27 -4.48 -4.85
C GLY A 63 3.74 -5.51 -3.87
N TYR A 64 4.69 -6.05 -3.12
CA TYR A 64 4.49 -6.93 -1.99
C TYR A 64 5.30 -6.39 -0.79
N SER A 65 4.73 -6.43 0.41
CA SER A 65 5.49 -6.23 1.63
C SER A 65 4.92 -7.00 2.82
N LYS A 66 5.78 -7.26 3.80
CA LYS A 66 5.39 -7.81 5.10
C LYS A 66 6.20 -7.14 6.20
N SER A 67 5.49 -6.71 7.24
CA SER A 67 6.12 -6.25 8.47
C SER A 67 6.12 -7.37 9.50
N PHE A 68 7.17 -7.42 10.31
CA PHE A 68 7.36 -8.36 11.42
C PHE A 68 7.96 -7.61 12.60
N ASP A 69 8.01 -8.27 13.76
CA ASP A 69 8.48 -7.70 15.02
C ASP A 69 7.81 -6.34 15.33
N ASN A 70 6.47 -6.33 15.36
CA ASN A 70 5.64 -5.14 15.61
C ASN A 70 6.01 -3.90 14.77
N GLY A 71 6.48 -4.12 13.53
CA GLY A 71 6.84 -3.06 12.60
C GLY A 71 8.30 -2.59 12.69
N ASN A 72 9.12 -3.22 13.53
CA ASN A 72 10.57 -2.96 13.55
C ASN A 72 11.24 -3.56 12.30
N GLY A 73 10.75 -4.69 11.80
CA GLY A 73 11.25 -5.32 10.57
C GLY A 73 10.26 -5.22 9.41
N LYS A 74 10.77 -5.05 8.20
CA LYS A 74 9.98 -5.07 6.96
C LYS A 74 10.76 -5.69 5.82
N ILE A 75 10.13 -6.60 5.08
CA ILE A 75 10.58 -7.07 3.76
C ILE A 75 9.60 -6.60 2.69
N GLY A 76 10.07 -6.47 1.47
CA GLY A 76 9.20 -6.24 0.33
C GLY A 76 9.90 -6.39 -1.01
N ALA A 77 9.08 -6.47 -2.05
CA ALA A 77 9.51 -6.42 -3.43
C ALA A 77 8.53 -5.55 -4.21
N GLN A 78 9.01 -4.86 -5.23
CA GLN A 78 8.19 -4.06 -6.11
C GLN A 78 8.71 -4.15 -7.54
N VAL A 79 7.79 -4.08 -8.49
CA VAL A 79 8.06 -3.84 -9.89
C VAL A 79 7.25 -2.63 -10.33
N SER A 80 7.88 -1.72 -11.06
CA SER A 80 7.20 -0.65 -11.76
C SER A 80 7.63 -0.61 -13.21
N ARG A 81 6.72 -0.21 -14.08
CA ARG A 81 6.97 -0.05 -15.51
C ARG A 81 6.41 1.28 -15.98
N ASP A 82 7.22 2.01 -16.72
CA ASP A 82 6.73 3.06 -17.60
C ASP A 82 6.40 2.42 -18.94
N PHE A 83 5.13 2.46 -19.34
CA PHE A 83 4.67 1.89 -20.60
C PHE A 83 4.88 2.83 -21.80
N HIS A 84 5.21 4.10 -21.56
CA HIS A 84 5.59 5.03 -22.61
C HIS A 84 7.04 4.77 -23.07
N THR A 85 7.99 4.66 -22.13
CA THR A 85 9.41 4.42 -22.45
C THR A 85 9.78 2.93 -22.51
N GLY A 86 8.99 2.06 -21.87
CA GLY A 86 9.29 0.64 -21.70
C GLY A 86 10.19 0.35 -20.49
N ASP A 87 10.64 1.37 -19.77
CA ASP A 87 11.54 1.22 -18.63
C ASP A 87 10.89 0.41 -17.52
N THR A 88 11.63 -0.55 -16.99
CA THR A 88 11.16 -1.44 -15.93
C THR A 88 12.11 -1.36 -14.75
N PHE A 89 11.57 -1.06 -13.58
CA PHE A 89 12.32 -1.06 -12.32
C PHE A 89 11.84 -2.23 -11.48
N VAL A 90 12.78 -3.06 -11.04
CA VAL A 90 12.52 -4.17 -10.12
C VAL A 90 13.40 -3.96 -8.89
N GLY A 91 12.80 -4.06 -7.71
CA GLY A 91 13.51 -3.91 -6.45
C GLY A 91 13.00 -4.88 -5.40
N ALA A 92 13.92 -5.39 -4.58
CA ALA A 92 13.61 -6.13 -3.37
C ALA A 92 14.44 -5.55 -2.22
N GLY A 93 13.89 -5.58 -1.01
CA GLY A 93 14.54 -4.95 0.13
C GLY A 93 14.11 -5.54 1.47
N LEU A 94 15.03 -5.41 2.43
CA LEU A 94 14.85 -5.68 3.85
C LEU A 94 15.24 -4.41 4.61
N SER A 95 14.43 -4.02 5.58
CA SER A 95 14.75 -2.92 6.50
C SER A 95 14.47 -3.33 7.93
N TRP A 96 15.33 -2.90 8.86
CA TRP A 96 15.17 -3.14 10.29
C TRP A 96 15.42 -1.83 11.06
N ARG A 97 14.53 -1.50 11.99
CA ARG A 97 14.64 -0.34 12.89
C ARG A 97 15.17 -0.79 14.24
N PHE A 98 16.41 -0.45 14.55
CA PHE A 98 16.98 -0.68 15.88
C PHE A 98 16.49 0.40 16.84
N ARG A 99 15.76 0.02 17.90
CA ARG A 99 15.53 0.91 19.03
C ARG A 99 16.81 0.95 19.86
N ARG A 100 17.71 1.89 19.58
CA ARG A 100 18.82 2.18 20.50
C ARG A 100 18.24 2.84 21.74
N GLY A 101 18.01 2.05 22.78
CA GLY A 101 17.89 2.59 24.13
C GLY A 101 19.28 3.04 24.57
N LEU A 102 19.53 4.36 24.59
CA LEU A 102 20.56 4.91 25.46
C LEU A 102 20.09 4.62 26.89
N ARG A 103 20.53 3.49 27.45
CA ARG A 103 20.64 3.37 28.90
C ARG A 103 21.92 4.12 29.25
N ALA A 104 21.75 5.40 29.60
CA ALA A 104 22.71 6.13 30.41
C ALA A 104 22.72 5.56 31.83
#